data_AF-A0A1M2ZIM9-F1
#
_entry.id   AF-A0A1M2ZIM9-F1
#
_cell.length_a   1.000
_cell.length_b   1.000
_cell.length_c   1.000
_cell.angle_alpha   90.00
_cell.angle_beta   90.00
_cell.angle_gamma   90.00
#
_symmetry.space_group_name_H-M   'P 1'
#
loop_
_entity.id
_entity.type
_entity.pdbx_description
1 polymer ?
#
loop_
_entity_poly.entity_id
_entity_poly.type
_entity_poly.pdbx_seq_one_letter_code
_entity_poly.pdbx_strand_id
1 'polypeptide(L)'
;MRKLIIGVLMAATAFPAVASAQTNDDLRRDRRDVRQQQYELDQARRYGDRHDVRREERDLRDARRDLREDRNRVWARDDWRRWRDQNRSLYARGNWNAPFRYQSFRAGVRIAPNYYGQRYWIADPWRYRLPPARPYTRWVRHYNDVLLIDYRRGIVVDVIRNFFW
;
A
#
# COMPACT_ATOMS: atom_id res chain seq x y z
N MET A 1 53.17 -6.88 -14.76
CA MET A 1 51.88 -6.78 -15.48
C MET A 1 50.79 -7.44 -14.64
N ARG A 2 49.76 -6.67 -14.25
CA ARG A 2 48.57 -7.15 -13.51
C ARG A 2 47.71 -8.04 -14.39
N LYS A 3 47.13 -9.14 -13.87
CA LYS A 3 45.72 -9.58 -14.08
C LYS A 3 45.29 -10.51 -12.93
N LEU A 4 44.49 -9.99 -12.00
CA LEU A 4 43.64 -10.80 -11.10
C LEU A 4 42.27 -10.87 -11.76
N ILE A 5 41.81 -12.09 -12.09
CA ILE A 5 40.47 -12.33 -12.62
C ILE A 5 39.54 -12.46 -11.42
N ILE A 6 38.72 -11.43 -11.25
CA ILE A 6 37.65 -11.35 -10.25
C ILE A 6 36.45 -12.13 -10.81
N GLY A 7 36.17 -13.31 -10.25
CA GLY A 7 34.89 -13.98 -10.40
C GLY A 7 33.88 -13.35 -9.42
N VAL A 8 33.03 -12.46 -9.90
CA VAL A 8 31.94 -11.90 -9.08
C VAL A 8 30.82 -12.93 -8.98
N LEU A 9 30.47 -13.28 -7.75
CA LEU A 9 29.31 -14.07 -7.36
C LEU A 9 28.04 -13.59 -8.08
N MET A 10 27.30 -14.53 -8.65
CA MET A 10 25.91 -14.30 -9.03
C MET A 10 25.11 -14.00 -7.76
N ALA A 11 24.77 -12.72 -7.57
CA ALA A 11 23.82 -12.30 -6.55
C ALA A 11 22.46 -12.90 -6.89
N ALA A 12 22.03 -13.90 -6.11
CA ALA A 12 20.67 -14.39 -6.12
C ALA A 12 19.71 -13.20 -5.92
N THR A 13 18.90 -12.90 -6.92
CA THR A 13 17.83 -11.90 -6.79
C THR A 13 16.78 -12.45 -5.83
N ALA A 14 16.95 -12.17 -4.54
CA ALA A 14 15.96 -12.47 -3.53
C ALA A 14 14.68 -11.68 -3.85
N PHE A 15 13.63 -12.40 -4.24
CA PHE A 15 12.29 -11.85 -4.34
C PHE A 15 11.88 -11.28 -2.98
N PRO A 16 11.36 -10.05 -2.89
CA PRO A 16 10.89 -9.51 -1.63
C PRO A 16 9.56 -10.18 -1.26
N ALA A 17 9.63 -11.27 -0.49
CA ALA A 17 8.50 -11.80 0.28
C ALA A 17 8.21 -10.97 1.54
N VAL A 18 8.92 -9.87 1.76
CA VAL A 18 8.95 -9.12 3.04
C VAL A 18 7.74 -8.18 3.22
N ALA A 19 6.99 -7.85 2.16
CA ALA A 19 5.86 -6.91 2.25
C ALA A 19 4.56 -7.54 2.81
N SER A 20 4.35 -8.85 2.63
CA SER A 20 3.16 -9.54 3.15
C SER A 20 3.26 -9.83 4.64
N ALA A 21 4.48 -10.04 5.17
CA ALA A 21 4.72 -10.25 6.58
C ALA A 21 4.34 -9.02 7.42
N GLN A 22 4.80 -7.83 7.01
CA GLN A 22 4.45 -6.56 7.68
C GLN A 22 2.94 -6.33 7.73
N THR A 23 2.25 -6.45 6.60
CA THR A 23 0.80 -6.17 6.52
C THR A 23 -0.05 -7.17 7.34
N ASN A 24 0.41 -8.42 7.47
CA ASN A 24 -0.28 -9.42 8.30
C ASN A 24 -0.06 -9.20 9.79
N ASP A 25 1.12 -8.71 10.19
CA ASP A 25 1.40 -8.36 11.58
C ASP A 25 0.65 -7.09 12.01
N ASP A 26 0.51 -6.12 11.11
CA ASP A 26 -0.33 -4.93 11.31
C ASP A 26 -1.80 -5.32 11.54
N LEU A 27 -2.36 -6.19 10.69
CA LEU A 27 -3.71 -6.74 10.90
C LEU A 27 -3.90 -7.45 12.24
N ARG A 28 -2.87 -8.15 12.73
CA ARG A 28 -2.92 -8.83 14.03
C ARG A 28 -2.88 -7.83 15.18
N ARG A 29 -2.11 -6.75 15.04
CA ARG A 29 -2.03 -5.65 16.01
C ARG A 29 -3.35 -4.91 16.10
N ASP A 30 -3.90 -4.44 14.98
CA ASP A 30 -5.16 -3.70 14.94
C ASP A 30 -6.34 -4.50 15.51
N ARG A 31 -6.36 -5.83 15.30
CA ARG A 31 -7.36 -6.72 15.92
C ARG A 31 -7.21 -6.81 17.44
N ARG A 32 -6.00 -6.70 17.98
CA ARG A 32 -5.77 -6.62 19.43
C ARG A 32 -6.24 -5.27 19.96
N ASP A 33 -5.88 -4.18 19.28
CA ASP A 33 -6.23 -2.82 19.67
C ASP A 33 -7.77 -2.64 19.72
N VAL A 34 -8.50 -3.10 18.70
CA VAL A 34 -9.98 -3.04 18.71
C VAL A 34 -10.59 -3.83 19.89
N ARG A 35 -9.98 -4.94 20.31
CA ARG A 35 -10.47 -5.72 21.46
C ARG A 35 -10.15 -5.01 22.78
N GLN A 36 -8.96 -4.42 22.89
CA GLN A 36 -8.57 -3.63 24.06
C GLN A 36 -9.49 -2.42 24.23
N GLN A 37 -9.72 -1.67 23.17
CA GLN A 37 -10.60 -0.50 23.15
C GLN A 37 -12.07 -0.84 23.48
N GLN A 38 -12.54 -2.05 23.11
CA GLN A 38 -13.86 -2.54 23.55
C GLN A 38 -13.90 -2.76 25.05
N TYR A 39 -12.84 -3.35 25.62
CA TYR A 39 -12.75 -3.56 27.05
C TYR A 39 -12.69 -2.25 27.84
N GLU A 40 -11.90 -1.28 27.36
CA GLU A 40 -11.79 0.07 27.94
C GLU A 40 -13.14 0.81 27.90
N LEU A 41 -13.86 0.74 26.78
CA LEU A 41 -15.22 1.28 26.67
C LEU A 41 -16.21 0.62 27.65
N ASP A 42 -16.16 -0.71 27.80
CA ASP A 42 -17.05 -1.43 28.72
C ASP A 42 -16.73 -1.09 30.20
N GLN A 43 -15.46 -0.89 30.54
CA GLN A 43 -15.02 -0.40 31.85
C GLN A 43 -15.52 1.03 32.11
N ALA A 44 -15.33 1.94 31.14
CA ALA A 44 -15.79 3.33 31.23
C ALA A 44 -17.32 3.41 31.38
N ARG A 45 -18.08 2.53 30.71
CA ARG A 45 -19.54 2.44 30.87
C ARG A 45 -19.98 1.99 32.26
N ARG A 46 -19.15 1.21 32.96
CA ARG A 46 -19.46 0.67 34.28
C ARG A 46 -19.05 1.59 35.43
N TYR A 47 -17.90 2.24 35.31
CA TYR A 47 -17.27 2.99 36.41
C TYR A 47 -16.90 4.44 36.07
N GLY A 48 -16.94 4.82 34.79
CA GLY A 48 -16.51 6.14 34.32
C GLY A 48 -17.65 7.16 34.25
N ASP A 49 -17.28 8.39 33.90
CA ASP A 49 -18.25 9.46 33.68
C ASP A 49 -18.67 9.59 32.20
N ARG A 50 -19.54 10.55 31.91
CA ARG A 50 -20.03 10.78 30.55
C ARG A 50 -18.94 11.25 29.58
N HIS A 51 -17.88 11.89 30.08
CA HIS A 51 -16.75 12.33 29.28
C HIS A 51 -15.86 11.14 28.90
N ASP A 52 -15.57 10.26 29.86
CA ASP A 52 -14.76 9.05 29.66
C ASP A 52 -15.40 8.13 28.61
N VAL A 53 -16.69 7.84 28.74
CA VAL A 53 -17.42 7.00 27.77
C VAL A 53 -17.33 7.58 26.35
N ARG A 54 -17.45 8.92 26.20
CA ARG A 54 -17.36 9.56 24.87
C ARG A 54 -15.96 9.49 24.28
N ARG A 55 -14.92 9.53 25.11
CA ARG A 55 -13.53 9.37 24.68
C ARG A 55 -13.31 7.95 24.17
N GLU A 56 -13.64 6.95 24.97
CA GLU A 56 -13.48 5.54 24.59
C GLU A 56 -14.32 5.16 23.36
N GLU A 57 -15.52 5.75 23.19
CA GLU A 57 -16.30 5.55 21.97
C GLU A 57 -15.62 6.09 20.71
N ARG A 58 -14.87 7.20 20.83
CA ARG A 58 -14.08 7.77 19.74
C ARG A 58 -12.89 6.88 19.44
N ASP A 59 -12.15 6.46 20.45
CA ASP A 59 -10.94 5.66 20.29
C ASP A 59 -11.27 4.28 19.69
N LEU A 60 -12.37 3.66 20.14
CA LEU A 60 -12.90 2.44 19.52
C LEU A 60 -13.33 2.65 18.05
N ARG A 61 -13.93 3.81 17.73
CA ARG A 61 -14.33 4.13 16.36
C ARG A 61 -13.11 4.26 15.44
N ASP A 62 -12.06 4.91 15.92
CA ASP A 62 -10.83 5.13 15.16
C ASP A 62 -10.07 3.79 14.98
N ALA A 63 -9.91 2.98 16.03
CA ALA A 63 -9.32 1.64 15.92
C ALA A 63 -10.09 0.72 14.94
N ARG A 64 -11.43 0.78 14.94
CA ARG A 64 -12.25 0.04 13.96
C ARG A 64 -12.06 0.52 12.53
N ARG A 65 -11.85 1.83 12.34
CA ARG A 65 -11.58 2.41 11.01
C ARG A 65 -10.23 1.91 10.49
N ASP A 66 -9.20 1.90 11.32
CA ASP A 66 -7.86 1.46 10.94
C ASP A 66 -7.86 -0.04 10.57
N LEU A 67 -8.44 -0.88 11.43
CA LEU A 67 -8.59 -2.32 11.14
C LEU A 67 -9.33 -2.58 9.82
N ARG A 68 -10.39 -1.81 9.55
CA ARG A 68 -11.17 -1.95 8.30
C ARG A 68 -10.29 -1.62 7.09
N GLU A 69 -9.49 -0.58 7.20
CA GLU A 69 -8.62 -0.16 6.12
C GLU A 69 -7.52 -1.17 5.85
N ASP A 70 -6.84 -1.65 6.88
CA ASP A 70 -5.78 -2.64 6.72
C ASP A 70 -6.31 -3.95 6.16
N ARG A 71 -7.52 -4.35 6.57
CA ARG A 71 -8.22 -5.48 5.95
C ARG A 71 -8.50 -5.25 4.48
N ASN A 72 -8.96 -4.06 4.11
CA ASN A 72 -9.19 -3.72 2.70
C ASN A 72 -7.89 -3.71 1.91
N ARG A 73 -6.77 -3.24 2.49
CA ARG A 73 -5.45 -3.26 1.85
C ARG A 73 -4.98 -4.69 1.57
N VAL A 74 -5.11 -5.59 2.55
CA VAL A 74 -4.75 -7.01 2.37
C VAL A 74 -5.66 -7.69 1.35
N TRP A 75 -6.97 -7.54 1.49
CA TRP A 75 -7.93 -8.13 0.56
C TRP A 75 -7.68 -7.66 -0.88
N ALA A 76 -7.52 -6.35 -1.08
CA ALA A 76 -7.27 -5.81 -2.41
C ALA A 76 -5.93 -6.31 -2.96
N ARG A 77 -4.89 -6.44 -2.12
CA ARG A 77 -3.57 -6.95 -2.52
C ARG A 77 -3.61 -8.40 -3.00
N ASP A 78 -4.48 -9.23 -2.45
CA ASP A 78 -4.70 -10.61 -2.91
C ASP A 78 -5.63 -10.68 -4.12
N ASP A 79 -6.69 -9.85 -4.15
CA ASP A 79 -7.69 -9.84 -5.22
C ASP A 79 -7.10 -9.43 -6.56
N TRP A 80 -6.27 -8.37 -6.61
CA TRP A 80 -5.65 -7.93 -7.86
C TRP A 80 -4.66 -8.96 -8.41
N ARG A 81 -3.97 -9.73 -7.56
CA ARG A 81 -3.01 -10.75 -8.01
C ARG A 81 -3.73 -11.87 -8.74
N ARG A 82 -4.76 -12.43 -8.10
CA ARG A 82 -5.60 -13.47 -8.71
C ARG A 82 -6.26 -12.96 -10.00
N TRP A 83 -6.79 -11.73 -9.97
CA TRP A 83 -7.42 -11.12 -11.14
C TRP A 83 -6.43 -10.89 -12.28
N ARG A 84 -5.21 -10.42 -11.98
CA ARG A 84 -4.12 -10.25 -12.95
C ARG A 84 -3.73 -11.53 -13.62
N ASP A 85 -3.62 -12.61 -12.86
CA ASP A 85 -3.18 -13.90 -13.39
C ASP A 85 -4.24 -14.49 -14.35
N GLN A 86 -5.53 -14.21 -14.09
CA GLN A 86 -6.65 -14.59 -14.98
C GLN A 86 -6.85 -13.62 -16.15
N ASN A 87 -6.49 -12.35 -16.01
CA ASN A 87 -6.72 -11.28 -16.98
C ASN A 87 -5.40 -10.70 -17.50
N ARG A 88 -4.50 -11.56 -17.94
CA ARG A 88 -3.12 -11.17 -18.27
C ARG A 88 -3.04 -10.03 -19.30
N SER A 89 -3.93 -10.03 -20.29
CA SER A 89 -4.02 -8.99 -21.34
C SER A 89 -4.34 -7.60 -20.78
N LEU A 90 -5.17 -7.52 -19.73
CA LEU A 90 -5.51 -6.25 -19.07
C LEU A 90 -4.30 -5.61 -18.38
N TYR A 91 -3.39 -6.45 -17.86
CA TYR A 91 -2.19 -6.03 -17.15
C TYR A 91 -0.94 -6.01 -18.03
N ALA A 92 -1.07 -6.23 -19.34
CA ALA A 92 0.04 -6.12 -20.25
C ALA A 92 0.59 -4.69 -20.24
N ARG A 93 1.92 -4.54 -20.23
CA ARG A 93 2.54 -3.23 -20.20
C ARG A 93 2.09 -2.33 -21.36
N GLY A 94 1.88 -2.89 -22.54
CA GLY A 94 1.56 -2.14 -23.76
C GLY A 94 2.67 -1.14 -24.13
N ASN A 95 2.30 -0.09 -24.86
CA ASN A 95 3.22 0.99 -25.27
C ASN A 95 3.43 2.07 -24.18
N TRP A 96 3.32 1.71 -22.91
CA TRP A 96 3.50 2.67 -21.84
C TRP A 96 4.96 3.13 -21.77
N ASN A 97 5.17 4.45 -21.77
CA ASN A 97 6.47 5.07 -21.66
C ASN A 97 6.39 6.37 -20.85
N ALA A 98 7.52 6.76 -20.26
CA ALA A 98 7.68 8.03 -19.58
C ALA A 98 9.03 8.68 -19.95
N PRO A 99 9.11 10.02 -19.97
CA PRO A 99 10.31 10.78 -20.33
C PRO A 99 11.28 10.89 -19.13
N PHE A 100 11.40 9.82 -18.35
CA PHE A 100 12.32 9.69 -17.23
C PHE A 100 12.73 8.23 -17.13
N ARG A 101 13.85 7.93 -16.46
CA ARG A 101 14.32 6.54 -16.29
C ARG A 101 13.56 5.85 -15.16
N TYR A 102 13.56 4.52 -15.18
CA TYR A 102 13.02 3.72 -14.08
C TYR A 102 13.77 4.04 -12.79
N GLN A 103 13.00 4.29 -11.73
CA GLN A 103 13.50 4.50 -10.39
C GLN A 103 12.63 3.72 -9.42
N SER A 104 13.25 3.00 -8.48
CA SER A 104 12.51 2.28 -7.47
C SER A 104 12.16 3.20 -6.31
N PHE A 105 10.87 3.35 -6.02
CA PHE A 105 10.39 4.15 -4.88
C PHE A 105 10.02 3.26 -3.69
N ARG A 106 9.99 3.88 -2.52
CA ARG A 106 9.51 3.30 -1.26
C ARG A 106 8.36 4.14 -0.73
N ALA A 107 7.47 3.56 0.06
CA ALA A 107 6.45 4.33 0.77
C ALA A 107 7.12 5.32 1.75
N GLY A 108 6.50 6.47 1.95
CA GLY A 108 6.96 7.57 2.81
C GLY A 108 7.89 8.58 2.15
N VAL A 109 8.43 8.31 0.96
CA VAL A 109 9.36 9.23 0.29
C VAL A 109 8.62 10.32 -0.48
N ARG A 110 9.21 11.52 -0.52
CA ARG A 110 8.75 12.62 -1.38
C ARG A 110 9.40 12.50 -2.76
N ILE A 111 8.60 12.69 -3.81
CA ILE A 111 9.04 12.60 -5.21
C ILE A 111 8.65 13.86 -5.98
N ALA A 112 9.33 14.10 -7.10
CA ALA A 112 9.08 15.27 -7.94
C ALA A 112 7.79 15.12 -8.79
N PRO A 113 7.11 16.24 -9.12
CA PRO A 113 5.84 16.23 -9.87
C PRO A 113 5.85 15.48 -11.20
N ASN A 114 7.01 15.43 -11.86
CA ASN A 114 7.18 14.72 -13.13
C ASN A 114 6.86 13.22 -13.03
N TYR A 115 7.01 12.59 -11.86
CA TYR A 115 6.73 11.16 -11.67
C TYR A 115 5.23 10.84 -11.52
N TYR A 116 4.38 11.84 -11.28
CA TYR A 116 2.97 11.62 -10.94
C TYR A 116 1.99 12.55 -11.65
N GLY A 117 2.41 13.10 -12.79
CA GLY A 117 1.53 13.84 -13.69
C GLY A 117 0.28 13.05 -14.08
N GLN A 118 -0.81 13.76 -14.37
CA GLN A 118 -2.14 13.19 -14.63
C GLN A 118 -2.15 12.11 -15.72
N ARG A 119 -1.28 12.21 -16.73
CA ARG A 119 -1.11 11.20 -17.80
C ARG A 119 -0.71 9.81 -17.30
N TYR A 120 -0.19 9.71 -16.09
CA TYR A 120 0.19 8.44 -15.46
C TYR A 120 -0.87 7.92 -14.50
N TRP A 121 -1.95 8.67 -14.26
CA TRP A 121 -3.00 8.25 -13.35
C TRP A 121 -3.74 7.05 -13.91
N ILE A 122 -3.98 6.06 -13.05
CA ILE A 122 -4.90 4.98 -13.35
C ILE A 122 -6.31 5.54 -13.22
N ALA A 123 -6.94 5.77 -14.38
CA ALA A 123 -8.27 6.37 -14.47
C ALA A 123 -9.34 5.54 -13.75
N ASP A 124 -9.26 4.21 -13.88
CA ASP A 124 -10.17 3.27 -13.23
C ASP A 124 -9.39 2.23 -12.40
N PRO A 125 -9.21 2.47 -11.08
CA PRO A 125 -8.57 1.52 -10.18
C PRO A 125 -9.36 0.21 -10.04
N TRP A 126 -10.70 0.26 -10.14
CA TRP A 126 -11.57 -0.89 -9.91
C TRP A 126 -11.43 -1.95 -10.99
N ARG A 127 -11.22 -1.51 -12.23
CA ARG A 127 -10.88 -2.40 -13.36
C ARG A 127 -9.70 -3.32 -13.05
N TYR A 128 -8.75 -2.84 -12.25
CA TYR A 128 -7.57 -3.58 -11.83
C TYR A 128 -7.65 -4.14 -10.42
N ARG A 129 -8.84 -4.16 -9.80
CA ARG A 129 -9.07 -4.58 -8.40
C ARG A 129 -8.17 -3.85 -7.40
N LEU A 130 -7.77 -2.62 -7.71
CA LEU A 130 -7.05 -1.78 -6.77
C LEU A 130 -8.04 -1.25 -5.72
N PRO A 131 -7.61 -1.10 -4.46
CA PRO A 131 -8.45 -0.47 -3.46
C PRO A 131 -8.71 1.00 -3.85
N PRO A 132 -9.85 1.57 -3.43
CA PRO A 132 -10.18 2.94 -3.72
C PRO A 132 -9.10 3.87 -3.18
N ALA A 133 -8.64 4.81 -4.02
CA ALA A 133 -7.72 5.83 -3.58
C ALA A 133 -8.41 6.74 -2.56
N ARG A 134 -7.74 6.97 -1.42
CA ARG A 134 -8.18 7.93 -0.40
C ARG A 134 -8.29 9.35 -1.00
N PRO A 135 -9.05 10.27 -0.37
CA PRO A 135 -9.06 11.67 -0.77
C PRO A 135 -7.65 12.21 -0.98
N TYR A 136 -7.46 12.98 -2.05
CA TYR A 136 -6.17 13.58 -2.42
C TYR A 136 -5.05 12.61 -2.78
N THR A 137 -5.37 11.32 -2.92
CA THR A 137 -4.43 10.31 -3.43
C THR A 137 -4.85 9.81 -4.80
N ARG A 138 -3.88 9.39 -5.62
CA ARG A 138 -4.12 8.76 -6.92
C ARG A 138 -3.19 7.58 -7.11
N TRP A 139 -3.72 6.52 -7.71
CA TRP A 139 -2.90 5.44 -8.24
C TRP A 139 -2.24 5.93 -9.53
N VAL A 140 -0.93 5.81 -9.56
CA VAL A 140 -0.07 6.30 -10.62
C VAL A 140 0.75 5.14 -11.14
N ARG A 141 0.69 4.92 -12.45
CA ARG A 141 1.51 3.92 -13.10
C ARG A 141 2.94 4.41 -13.22
N HIS A 142 3.88 3.55 -12.85
CA HIS A 142 5.31 3.78 -12.97
C HIS A 142 5.96 2.53 -13.54
N TYR A 143 6.08 2.48 -14.87
CA TYR A 143 6.54 1.29 -15.59
C TYR A 143 5.66 0.07 -15.32
N ASN A 144 6.27 -0.97 -14.74
CA ASN A 144 5.61 -2.19 -14.34
C ASN A 144 5.07 -2.08 -12.90
N ASP A 145 5.39 -1.00 -12.19
CA ASP A 145 4.93 -0.75 -10.83
C ASP A 145 3.74 0.20 -10.79
N VAL A 146 3.03 0.20 -9.68
CA VAL A 146 1.94 1.12 -9.36
C VAL A 146 2.22 1.78 -8.02
N LEU A 147 2.10 3.11 -7.99
CA LEU A 147 2.35 3.95 -6.83
C LEU A 147 1.04 4.58 -6.37
N LEU A 148 0.74 4.55 -5.08
CA LEU A 148 -0.29 5.41 -4.51
C LEU A 148 0.37 6.70 -4.06
N ILE A 149 -0.07 7.85 -4.58
CA ILE A 149 0.61 9.13 -4.34
C ILE A 149 -0.39 10.14 -3.80
N ASP A 150 -0.04 10.80 -2.69
CA ASP A 150 -0.65 12.07 -2.29
C ASP A 150 -0.15 13.16 -3.24
N TYR A 151 -0.97 13.54 -4.22
CA TYR A 151 -0.56 14.46 -5.28
C TYR A 151 -0.44 15.91 -4.80
N ARG A 152 -0.98 16.25 -3.62
CA ARG A 152 -0.84 17.59 -3.03
C ARG A 152 0.56 17.78 -2.44
N ARG A 153 1.10 16.72 -1.85
CA ARG A 153 2.40 16.76 -1.14
C ARG A 153 3.55 16.13 -1.93
N GLY A 154 3.22 15.30 -2.92
CA GLY A 154 4.18 14.50 -3.68
C GLY A 154 4.75 13.34 -2.86
N ILE A 155 3.96 12.78 -1.93
CA ILE A 155 4.40 11.69 -1.04
C ILE A 155 3.89 10.36 -1.57
N VAL A 156 4.77 9.37 -1.66
CA VAL A 156 4.41 7.99 -1.98
C VAL A 156 3.78 7.35 -0.75
N VAL A 157 2.51 6.99 -0.83
CA VAL A 157 1.75 6.36 0.26
C VAL A 157 1.93 4.83 0.24
N ASP A 158 1.89 4.21 -0.93
CA ASP A 158 2.06 2.76 -1.10
C ASP A 158 2.71 2.45 -2.46
N VAL A 159 3.33 1.28 -2.57
CA VAL A 159 4.01 0.79 -3.78
C VAL A 159 3.65 -0.66 -4.03
N ILE A 160 3.02 -0.93 -5.16
CA ILE A 160 2.74 -2.27 -5.66
C ILE A 160 3.72 -2.58 -6.80
N ARG A 161 4.66 -3.48 -6.52
CA ARG A 161 5.72 -3.87 -7.47
C ARG A 161 5.22 -4.92 -8.47
N ASN A 162 5.74 -4.85 -9.70
CA ASN A 162 5.46 -5.81 -10.77
C ASN A 162 3.94 -6.00 -10.98
N PHE A 163 3.20 -4.90 -10.91
CA PHE A 163 1.77 -4.88 -11.12
C PHE A 163 1.41 -5.22 -12.58
N PHE A 164 2.12 -4.62 -13.53
CA PHE A 164 2.00 -4.92 -14.96
C PHE A 164 3.08 -5.92 -15.41
N TRP A 165 2.76 -6.70 -16.45
CA TRP A 165 3.69 -7.62 -17.13
C TRP A 165 4.54 -6.86 -18.14
#